data_AF-A0A957LPU5-F1
#
_entry.id   AF-A0A957LPU5-F1
#
_cell.length_a   1.000
_cell.length_b   1.000
_cell.length_c   1.000
_cell.angle_alpha   90.00
_cell.angle_beta   90.00
_cell.angle_gamma   90.00
#
_symmetry.space_group_name_H-M   'P 1'
#
loop_
_entity.id
_entity.type
_entity.pdbx_description
1 polymer ?
#
loop_
_entity_poly.entity_id
_entity_poly.type
_entity_poly.pdbx_seq_one_letter_code
_entity_poly.pdbx_strand_id
1 'polypeptide(L)' 'MYEQNLAAQMSQDWSKSPRWAGISRPYAAEQVLRLRGSFMVEHTMARMGAERLWALLHTDPFVRALG' A
#
# COMPACT_ATOMS: atom_id res chain seq x y z
N MET A 1 -19.78 0.51 -11.45
CA MET A 1 -18.87 -0.25 -12.34
C MET A 1 -17.41 0.19 -12.18
N TYR A 2 -17.09 1.49 -12.22
CA TYR A 2 -15.70 1.98 -12.02
C TYR A 2 -15.09 1.59 -10.66
N GLU A 3 -15.85 1.73 -9.56
CA GLU A 3 -15.36 1.36 -8.22
C GLU A 3 -15.11 -0.15 -8.04
N GLN A 4 -15.90 -1.01 -8.70
CA GLN A 4 -15.70 -2.46 -8.68
C GLN A 4 -14.38 -2.85 -9.35
N ASN A 5 -14.02 -2.17 -10.45
CA ASN A 5 -12.73 -2.39 -11.10
C ASN A 5 -11.56 -1.94 -10.23
N LEU A 6 -11.67 -0.82 -9.52
CA LEU A 6 -10.65 -0.35 -8.58
C LEU A 6 -10.48 -1.31 -7.40
N ALA A 7 -11.58 -1.85 -6.86
CA ALA A 7 -11.54 -2.80 -5.76
C ALA A 7 -10.83 -4.09 -6.19
N ALA A 8 -11.16 -4.59 -7.39
CA ALA A 8 -10.51 -5.75 -7.98
C ALA A 8 -9.01 -5.51 -8.21
N GLN A 9 -8.61 -4.34 -8.72
CA GLN A 9 -7.21 -3.97 -8.89
C GLN A 9 -6.45 -3.92 -7.57
N MET A 10 -7.05 -3.34 -6.52
CA MET A 10 -6.45 -3.25 -5.18
C MET A 10 -6.31 -4.63 -4.53
N SER A 11 -7.33 -5.48 -4.65
CA SER A 11 -7.26 -6.87 -4.18
C SER A 11 -6.20 -7.68 -4.93
N GLN A 12 -6.08 -7.46 -6.25
CA GLN A 12 -5.02 -8.05 -7.05
C GLN A 12 -3.62 -7.58 -6.63
N ASP A 13 -3.45 -6.28 -6.34
CA ASP A 13 -2.18 -5.76 -5.83
C ASP A 13 -1.81 -6.40 -4.48
N TRP A 14 -2.78 -6.49 -3.56
CA TRP A 14 -2.59 -7.13 -2.25
C TRP A 14 -2.18 -8.59 -2.33
N SER A 15 -2.67 -9.33 -3.32
CA SER A 15 -2.35 -10.76 -3.49
C SER A 15 -1.04 -11.01 -4.23
N LYS A 16 -0.67 -10.14 -5.18
CA LYS A 16 0.50 -10.35 -6.05
C LYS A 16 1.75 -9.64 -5.60
N SER A 17 1.61 -8.49 -4.93
CA SER A 17 2.76 -7.67 -4.58
C SER A 17 3.52 -8.28 -3.40
N PRO A 18 4.86 -8.45 -3.49
CA PRO A 18 5.67 -8.93 -2.38
C PRO A 18 5.59 -7.98 -1.17
N ARG A 19 5.25 -6.70 -1.41
CA ARG A 19 5.05 -5.70 -0.35
C ARG A 19 4.03 -6.12 0.70
N TRP A 20 3.05 -6.94 0.31
CA TRP A 20 1.92 -7.33 1.13
C TRP A 20 1.96 -8.81 1.54
N ALA A 21 3.03 -9.54 1.20
CA ALA A 21 3.19 -10.94 1.56
C ALA A 21 3.14 -11.12 3.10
N GLY A 22 2.27 -12.02 3.56
CA GLY A 22 2.08 -12.30 5.00
C GLY A 22 1.24 -11.27 5.77
N ILE A 23 0.72 -10.22 5.12
CA ILE A 23 -0.12 -9.20 5.78
C ILE A 23 -1.60 -9.60 5.74
N SER A 24 -2.17 -9.89 6.91
CA SER A 24 -3.61 -10.14 7.07
C SER A 24 -4.39 -8.84 7.26
N ARG A 25 -5.53 -8.70 6.59
CA ARG A 25 -6.43 -7.55 6.69
C ARG A 25 -7.83 -8.05 7.04
N PRO A 26 -8.44 -7.61 8.15
CA PRO A 26 -9.80 -8.01 8.54
C PRO A 26 -10.89 -7.22 7.78
N TYR A 27 -10.57 -6.70 6.59
CA TYR A 27 -11.47 -5.88 5.77
C TYR A 27 -11.16 -6.06 4.28
N ALA A 28 -12.18 -5.83 3.46
CA ALA A 28 -12.12 -5.97 2.01
C ALA A 28 -11.71 -4.66 1.31
N ALA A 29 -11.27 -4.75 0.05
CA ALA A 29 -10.84 -3.59 -0.73
C ALA A 29 -11.97 -2.57 -0.95
N GLU A 30 -13.22 -3.05 -1.07
CA GLU A 30 -14.42 -2.21 -1.21
C GLU A 30 -14.63 -1.33 0.02
N GLN A 31 -14.32 -1.84 1.22
CA GLN A 31 -14.45 -1.07 2.45
C GLN A 31 -13.43 0.06 2.50
N VAL A 32 -12.23 -0.14 1.96
CA VAL A 32 -11.22 0.92 1.83
C VAL A 32 -11.69 1.99 0.84
N LEU A 33 -12.18 1.58 -0.33
CA LEU A 33 -12.68 2.53 -1.34
C LEU A 33 -13.87 3.34 -0.83
N ARG A 34 -14.78 2.73 -0.08
CA ARG A 34 -15.92 3.43 0.54
C ARG A 34 -15.49 4.57 1.46
N LEU A 35 -14.34 4.44 2.13
CA LEU A 35 -13.84 5.43 3.09
C LEU A 35 -12.85 6.43 2.47
N ARG A 36 -12.35 6.19 1.25
CA ARG A 36 -11.31 7.02 0.62
C ARG A 36 -11.80 8.42 0.21
N GLY A 37 -13.12 8.61 0.10
CA GLY A 37 -13.72 9.82 -0.45
C GLY A 37 -13.63 9.92 -1.99
N SER A 38 -14.22 10.98 -2.55
CA SER A 38 -14.32 11.15 -4.01
C SER A 38 -13.02 11.63 -4.66
N PHE A 39 -12.19 12.36 -3.92
CA PHE A 39 -10.95 12.95 -4.43
C PHE A 39 -9.74 12.28 -3.79
N MET A 40 -8.81 11.83 -4.63
CA MET A 40 -7.54 11.26 -4.19
C MET A 40 -6.51 12.38 -4.11
N VAL A 41 -6.08 12.73 -2.90
CA VAL A 41 -4.96 13.65 -2.67
C VAL A 41 -3.66 12.84 -2.75
N GLU A 42 -2.75 13.26 -3.61
CA GLU A 42 -1.44 12.62 -3.74
C GLU A 42 -0.55 13.00 -2.55
N HIS A 43 -0.02 11.99 -1.86
CA HIS A 43 0.90 12.15 -0.73
C HIS A 43 2.33 11.78 -1.15
N THR A 44 2.92 12.59 -2.04
CA THR A 44 4.18 12.28 -2.72
C THR A 44 5.30 11.88 -1.76
N MET A 45 5.52 12.65 -0.69
CA MET A 45 6.57 12.36 0.29
C MET A 45 6.33 11.06 1.06
N ALA A 46 5.08 10.77 1.40
CA ALA A 46 4.72 9.53 2.10
C ALA A 46 4.93 8.31 1.19
N ARG A 47 4.52 8.41 -0.09
CA ARG A 47 4.72 7.34 -1.08
C ARG A 47 6.21 7.08 -1.31
N MET A 48 6.97 8.11 -1.67
CA MET A 48 8.41 7.98 -1.95
C MET A 48 9.19 7.47 -0.72
N GLY A 49 8.86 7.98 0.47
CA GLY A 49 9.50 7.55 1.72
C GLY A 49 9.22 6.09 2.04
N ALA A 50 7.96 5.65 1.91
CA ALA A 50 7.58 4.26 2.17
C ALA A 50 8.21 3.28 1.16
N GLU A 51 8.24 3.63 -0.13
CA GLU A 51 8.89 2.84 -1.18
C GLU A 51 10.39 2.71 -0.92
N ARG A 52 11.08 3.82 -0.64
CA ARG A 52 12.51 3.83 -0.35
C ARG A 52 12.85 3.04 0.90
N LEU A 53 12.10 3.24 1.99
CA LEU A 53 12.33 2.52 3.24
C LEU A 53 12.12 1.01 3.05
N TRP A 54 11.05 0.63 2.36
CA TRP A 54 10.80 -0.78 2.05
C TRP A 54 11.96 -1.40 1.27
N ALA A 55 12.48 -0.71 0.24
CA ALA A 55 13.63 -1.18 -0.51
C ALA A 55 14.85 -1.37 0.40
N LEU A 56 15.22 -0.37 1.21
CA LEU A 56 16.35 -0.43 2.13
C LEU A 56 16.25 -1.62 3.11
N LEU A 57 15.05 -1.90 3.64
CA LEU A 57 14.83 -3.02 4.55
C LEU A 57 15.05 -4.40 3.91
N HIS A 58 15.03 -4.49 2.57
CA HIS A 58 15.21 -5.75 1.84
C HIS A 58 16.59 -5.86 1.19
N THR A 59 17.29 -4.74 0.96
CA THR A 59 18.60 -4.72 0.29
C THR A 59 19.75 -4.59 1.28
N ASP A 60 19.57 -3.84 2.36
CA ASP A 60 20.65 -3.46 3.26
C ASP A 60 20.67 -4.39 4.49
N PRO A 61 21.86 -4.73 5.04
CA PRO A 61 21.94 -5.58 6.22
C PRO A 61 21.23 -5.01 7.46
N PHE A 62 21.18 -3.69 7.59
CA PHE A 62 20.45 -2.97 8.64
C PHE A 62 20.27 -1.50 8.23
N VAL A 63 19.24 -0.84 8.77
CA VAL A 63 18.99 0.60 8.60
C VAL A 63 19.17 1.28 9.96
N ARG A 64 20.12 2.21 10.10
CA ARG A 64 20.38 2.95 11.35
C ARG A 64 19.53 4.23 11.39
N ALA A 65 19.02 4.59 12.57
CA ALA A 65 18.28 5.84 12.81
C ALA A 65 18.59 6.42 14.20
N LEU A 66 18.35 7.73 14.38
CA LEU A 66 18.42 8.47 15.64
C LEU A 66 17.13 9.30 15.76
N GLY A 67 16.50 9.27 16.94
CA GLY A 67 15.21 9.93 17.22
C GLY A 67 15.36 11.30 17.84
#